data_AF-A0A7W7GZ97-F1
#
_entry.id   AF-A0A7W7GZ97-F1
#
_cell.length_a   1.000
_cell.length_b   1.000
_cell.length_c   1.000
_cell.angle_alpha   90.00
_cell.angle_beta   90.00
_cell.angle_gamma   90.00
#
_symmetry.space_group_name_H-M   'P 1'
#
loop_
_entity.id
_entity.type
_entity.pdbx_description
1 polymer ?
#
loop_
_entity_poly.entity_id
_entity_poly.type
_entity_poly.pdbx_seq_one_letter_code
_entity_poly.pdbx_strand_id
1 'polypeptide(L)'
;MTARGMLTVVGSAVGGLIGWSDTPPTADPESLRAHFADFGVQVGPDPAELIEAVRAFQTRVGIDPDGEAGPETVHLLAHYAREARALAAFRSAA
;
A
#
# COMPACT_ATOMS: atom_id res chain seq x y z
N MET A 1 -34.27 -20.26 0.58
CA MET A 1 -32.82 -20.23 0.26
C MET A 1 -32.50 -18.84 -0.26
N THR A 2 -32.21 -17.92 0.65
CA THR A 2 -30.88 -17.37 1.01
C THR A 2 -30.42 -16.27 0.06
N ALA A 3 -30.31 -15.09 0.64
CA ALA A 3 -29.79 -13.84 0.09
C ALA A 3 -28.27 -13.89 -0.18
N ARG A 4 -27.77 -12.79 -0.78
CA ARG A 4 -26.37 -12.37 -1.07
C ARG A 4 -26.00 -12.57 -2.54
N GLY A 5 -25.50 -11.59 -3.27
CA GLY A 5 -25.11 -10.22 -2.96
C GLY A 5 -24.34 -9.71 -4.18
N MET A 6 -24.74 -8.58 -4.74
CA MET A 6 -23.94 -7.85 -5.72
C MET A 6 -23.92 -6.40 -5.24
N LEU A 7 -22.89 -6.10 -4.45
CA LEU A 7 -22.60 -4.73 -4.06
C LEU A 7 -22.16 -3.99 -5.31
N THR A 8 -23.03 -3.10 -5.73
CA THR A 8 -22.82 -2.01 -6.67
C THR A 8 -21.51 -1.28 -6.37
N VAL A 9 -20.52 -1.41 -7.24
CA VAL A 9 -19.44 -0.42 -7.35
C VAL A 9 -19.86 0.53 -8.47
N VAL A 10 -20.40 1.68 -8.07
CA VAL A 10 -20.59 2.83 -8.97
C VAL A 10 -19.21 3.48 -9.15
N GLY A 11 -18.74 3.45 -10.39
CA GLY A 11 -17.53 4.15 -10.84
C GLY A 11 -17.53 4.21 -12.35
N SER A 12 -18.56 4.87 -12.92
CA SER A 12 -18.63 5.22 -14.33
C SER A 12 -17.47 6.15 -14.69
N ALA A 13 -16.36 5.57 -15.18
CA ALA A 13 -15.29 6.34 -15.80
C ALA A 13 -15.61 6.50 -17.29
N VAL A 14 -16.21 7.63 -17.59
CA VAL A 14 -16.29 8.22 -18.92
C VAL A 14 -14.88 8.60 -19.36
N GLY A 15 -14.54 8.31 -20.61
CA GLY A 15 -13.58 9.10 -21.37
C GLY A 15 -12.20 8.48 -21.55
N GLY A 16 -11.93 8.01 -22.77
CA GLY A 16 -10.58 8.04 -23.30
C GLY A 16 -10.01 9.46 -23.28
N LEU A 17 -8.69 9.57 -23.39
CA LEU A 17 -7.83 10.76 -23.21
C LEU A 17 -7.32 10.92 -21.77
N ILE A 18 -6.38 10.06 -21.36
CA ILE A 18 -5.00 10.37 -20.93
C ILE A 18 -4.27 9.03 -20.95
N GLY A 19 -3.05 8.98 -21.49
CA GLY A 19 -2.23 7.77 -21.59
C GLY A 19 -1.86 7.20 -20.24
N TRP A 20 -2.79 6.48 -19.61
CA TRP A 20 -2.48 5.57 -18.51
C TRP A 20 -1.82 4.37 -19.16
N SER A 21 -0.49 4.27 -19.05
CA SER A 21 0.25 3.09 -19.47
C SER A 21 -0.39 1.83 -18.87
N ASP A 22 -0.47 0.73 -19.61
CA ASP A 22 -1.06 -0.55 -19.18
C ASP A 22 -0.46 -1.13 -17.88
N THR A 23 0.60 -0.52 -17.36
CA THR A 23 1.16 -0.82 -16.04
C THR A 23 0.59 0.16 -15.01
N PRO A 24 -0.14 -0.30 -13.97
CA PRO A 24 -0.51 0.55 -12.85
C PRO A 24 0.73 1.27 -12.33
N PRO A 25 0.69 2.59 -12.07
CA PRO A 25 1.85 3.29 -11.53
C PRO A 25 2.23 2.62 -10.22
N THR A 26 3.42 2.04 -10.18
CA THR A 26 4.04 1.58 -8.95
C THR A 26 4.18 2.80 -8.03
N ALA A 27 3.88 2.62 -6.74
CA ALA A 27 4.03 3.73 -5.79
C ALA A 27 5.45 4.29 -5.84
N ASP A 28 5.57 5.60 -5.64
CA ASP A 28 6.86 6.25 -5.65
C ASP A 28 7.75 5.70 -4.50
N PRO A 29 9.05 5.42 -4.77
CA PRO A 29 9.92 4.82 -3.77
C PRO A 29 10.10 5.64 -2.49
N GLU A 30 9.96 6.96 -2.54
CA GLU A 30 10.09 7.82 -1.36
C GLU A 30 8.89 7.69 -0.42
N SER A 31 7.66 7.69 -0.96
CA SER A 31 6.46 7.47 -0.17
C SER A 31 6.43 6.08 0.46
N LEU A 32 6.91 5.05 -0.25
CA LEU A 32 7.05 3.71 0.33
C LEU A 32 8.00 3.71 1.53
N ARG A 33 9.16 4.35 1.41
CA ARG A 33 10.11 4.49 2.54
C ARG A 33 9.49 5.27 3.70
N ALA A 34 8.73 6.33 3.42
CA ALA A 34 8.03 7.09 4.45
C ALA A 34 6.98 6.24 5.19
N HIS A 35 6.22 5.42 4.45
CA HIS A 35 5.30 4.47 5.07
C HIS A 35 6.01 3.40 5.91
N PHE A 36 7.16 2.90 5.45
CA PHE A 36 7.98 2.00 6.26
C PHE A 36 8.48 2.66 7.55
N ALA A 37 8.88 3.94 7.47
CA ALA A 37 9.29 4.72 8.62
C ALA A 37 8.16 4.92 9.64
N ASP A 38 6.90 5.02 9.21
CA ASP A 38 5.73 5.06 10.12
C ASP A 38 5.62 3.78 10.98
N PHE A 39 6.14 2.64 10.51
CA PHE A 39 6.26 1.39 11.28
C PHE A 39 7.52 1.32 12.16
N GLY A 40 8.41 2.32 12.08
CA GLY A 40 9.75 2.28 12.68
C GLY A 40 10.76 1.47 11.87
N VAL A 41 10.47 1.13 10.62
CA VAL A 41 11.39 0.43 9.72
C VAL A 41 12.11 1.46 8.86
N GLN A 42 13.44 1.53 8.97
CA GLN A 42 14.25 2.38 8.10
C GLN A 42 14.76 1.55 6.93
N VAL A 43 14.35 1.92 5.72
CA VAL A 43 14.80 1.30 4.47
C VAL A 43 15.81 2.23 3.82
N GLY A 44 16.97 1.70 3.44
CA GLY A 44 18.03 2.49 2.83
C GLY A 44 17.69 3.02 1.43
N PRO A 45 18.61 3.79 0.84
CA PRO A 45 18.43 4.34 -0.50
C PRO A 45 18.52 3.26 -1.60
N ASP A 46 19.14 2.12 -1.32
CA ASP A 46 19.27 1.01 -2.26
C ASP A 46 17.88 0.48 -2.67
N PRO A 47 17.55 0.46 -3.98
CA PRO A 47 16.31 -0.14 -4.47
C PRO A 47 16.13 -1.60 -4.05
N ALA A 48 17.20 -2.38 -3.92
CA ALA A 48 17.12 -3.77 -3.49
C ALA A 48 16.60 -3.90 -2.05
N GLU A 49 17.02 -3.02 -1.15
CA GLU A 49 16.51 -2.98 0.23
C GLU A 49 15.02 -2.66 0.27
N LEU A 50 14.55 -1.77 -0.61
CA LEU A 50 13.12 -1.43 -0.70
C LEU A 50 12.29 -2.61 -1.22
N ILE A 51 12.78 -3.33 -2.23
CA ILE A 51 12.11 -4.54 -2.75
C ILE A 51 12.01 -5.60 -1.65
N GLU A 52 13.07 -5.85 -0.89
CA GLU A 52 13.04 -6.80 0.22
C GLU A 52 12.08 -6.37 1.34
N ALA A 53 12.03 -5.08 1.68
CA ALA A 53 11.07 -4.55 2.63
C ALA A 53 9.61 -4.74 2.16
N VAL A 54 9.35 -4.53 0.86
CA VAL A 54 8.04 -4.79 0.25
C VAL A 54 7.69 -6.27 0.31
N ARG A 55 8.60 -7.18 -0.07
CA ARG A 55 8.39 -8.63 0.02
C ARG A 55 8.09 -9.09 1.45
N ALA A 56 8.83 -8.55 2.43
CA ALA A 56 8.60 -8.84 3.83
C ALA A 56 7.21 -8.37 4.31
N PHE A 57 6.80 -7.17 3.88
CA PHE A 57 5.46 -6.65 4.17
C PHE A 57 4.37 -7.51 3.53
N GLN A 58 4.48 -7.81 2.25
CA GLN A 58 3.54 -8.65 1.49
C GLN A 58 3.37 -10.03 2.14
N THR A 59 4.48 -10.67 2.50
CA THR A 59 4.49 -11.94 3.25
C THR A 59 3.73 -11.81 4.58
N ARG A 60 3.92 -10.70 5.30
CA ARG A 60 3.31 -10.48 6.61
C ARG A 60 1.80 -10.25 6.53
N VAL A 61 1.33 -9.56 5.49
CA VAL A 61 -0.12 -9.29 5.30
C VAL A 61 -0.82 -10.40 4.51
N GLY A 62 -0.07 -11.38 4.00
CA GLY A 62 -0.62 -12.58 3.36
C GLY A 62 -1.00 -12.43 1.89
N ILE A 63 -0.32 -11.52 1.17
CA ILE A 63 -0.45 -11.37 -0.29
C ILE A 63 0.82 -11.88 -0.99
N ASP A 64 0.80 -11.94 -2.33
CA ASP A 64 1.93 -12.44 -3.13
C ASP A 64 3.20 -11.57 -2.90
N PRO A 65 4.33 -12.15 -2.44
CA PRO A 65 5.54 -11.40 -2.16
C PRO A 65 6.38 -11.18 -3.42
N ASP A 66 5.81 -10.54 -4.43
CA ASP A 66 6.46 -10.23 -5.70
C ASP A 66 7.51 -9.10 -5.58
N GLY A 67 7.47 -8.31 -4.50
CA GLY A 67 8.32 -7.16 -4.26
C GLY A 67 7.87 -5.89 -5.01
N GLU A 68 6.73 -5.94 -5.70
CA GLU A 68 6.13 -4.83 -6.40
C GLU A 68 5.05 -4.14 -5.55
N ALA A 69 5.18 -2.83 -5.42
CA ALA A 69 4.18 -2.01 -4.74
C ALA A 69 3.01 -1.68 -5.68
N GLY A 70 2.25 -2.70 -6.06
CA GLY A 70 1.00 -2.56 -6.81
C GLY A 70 -0.14 -1.98 -5.97
N PRO A 71 -1.34 -1.74 -6.56
CA PRO A 71 -2.44 -1.06 -5.88
C PRO A 71 -2.87 -1.69 -4.55
N GLU A 72 -2.90 -3.04 -4.47
CA GLU A 72 -3.24 -3.76 -3.24
C GLU A 72 -2.18 -3.56 -2.15
N THR A 73 -0.89 -3.76 -2.49
CA THR A 73 0.25 -3.52 -1.60
C THR A 73 0.21 -2.11 -1.03
N VAL A 74 0.02 -1.11 -1.91
CA VAL A 74 0.00 0.32 -1.53
C VAL A 74 -1.19 0.64 -0.62
N HIS A 75 -2.38 0.10 -0.94
CA HIS A 75 -3.56 0.31 -0.12
C HIS A 75 -3.36 -0.18 1.30
N LEU A 76 -2.85 -1.41 1.45
CA LEU A 76 -2.58 -2.02 2.76
C LEU A 76 -1.48 -1.28 3.51
N LEU A 77 -0.37 -0.96 2.83
CA LEU A 77 0.76 -0.27 3.44
C LEU A 77 0.33 1.10 3.98
N ALA A 78 -0.41 1.88 3.19
CA ALA A 78 -0.92 3.18 3.59
C ALA A 78 -1.94 3.06 4.74
N HIS A 79 -2.79 2.03 4.74
CA HIS A 79 -3.74 1.77 5.82
C HIS A 79 -3.03 1.53 7.15
N TYR A 80 -2.11 0.57 7.20
CA TYR A 80 -1.35 0.26 8.41
C TYR A 80 -0.47 1.42 8.86
N ALA A 81 0.13 2.17 7.93
CA ALA A 81 0.97 3.32 8.26
C ALA A 81 0.18 4.42 8.99
N ARG A 82 -1.08 4.65 8.58
CA ARG A 82 -1.99 5.56 9.31
C ARG A 82 -2.30 5.07 10.71
N GLU A 83 -2.55 3.78 10.87
CA GLU A 83 -2.82 3.18 12.19
C GLU A 83 -1.61 3.29 13.12
N ALA A 84 -0.40 3.03 12.60
CA ALA A 84 0.85 3.16 13.34
C ALA A 84 1.06 4.60 13.85
N ARG A 85 0.84 5.60 12.99
CA ARG A 85 0.89 7.02 13.37
C ARG A 85 -0.16 7.38 14.43
N ALA A 86 -1.39 6.90 14.30
CA ALA A 86 -2.44 7.15 15.28
C ALA A 86 -2.08 6.59 16.67
N LEU A 87 -1.51 5.37 16.69
CA LEU A 87 -1.04 4.75 17.93
C LEU A 87 0.14 5.51 18.55
N ALA A 88 1.10 5.96 17.73
CA ALA A 88 2.22 6.76 18.19
C ALA A 88 1.75 8.10 18.81
N ALA A 89 0.79 8.77 18.16
CA ALA A 89 0.20 9.99 18.68
C ALA A 89 -0.47 9.78 20.05
N PHE A 90 -1.27 8.71 20.18
CA PHE A 90 -1.91 8.36 21.46
C PHE A 90 -0.89 8.12 22.57
N ARG A 91 0.20 7.37 22.29
CA ARG A 91 1.28 7.11 23.25
C ARG A 91 2.01 8.37 23.70
N SER A 92 2.14 9.38 22.84
CA SER A 92 2.81 10.64 23.18
C SER A 92 1.98 11.60 24.03
N ALA A 93 0.66 11.38 24.10
CA ALA A 93 -0.28 12.24 24.82
C ALA A 93 -0.64 11.74 26.23
N ALA A 94 -0.15 10.56 26.62
CA ALA A 94 -0.36 9.92 27.91
C ALA A 94 0.85 10.11 28.83
#